data_AF-A0A1U8J1C6-F1
#
_entry.id   AF-A0A1U8J1C6-F1
#
_cell.length_a   1.000
_cell.length_b   1.000
_cell.length_c   1.000
_cell.angle_alpha   90.00
_cell.angle_beta   90.00
_cell.angle_gamma   90.00
#
_symmetry.space_group_name_H-M   'P 1'
#
loop_
_entity.id
_entity.type
_entity.pdbx_description
1 polymer ?
#
loop_
_entity_poly.entity_id
_entity_poly.type
_entity_poly.pdbx_seq_one_letter_code
_entity_poly.pdbx_strand_id
1 'polypeptide(L)'
;MGSLCEDVEGLLRLNEASFMAIQGEKILEEAKAFSSENLKNVIAKLEKVEAKQVQRSLEVPLYWRMERIEARNFIDSYAMDDSNSSVLLELAKLDYNLIQSVYQQELKQFAEWWRELDFKEKLSFSRDRLMEIYFWATGLSFEPQYAKCRICSTKYACLATVVDDIYDIYGSLEELECFTKAVIR
;
A
#
# COMPACT_ATOMS: atom_id res chain seq x y z
N MET A 1 6.82 31.04 -25.16
CA MET A 1 6.22 30.50 -23.91
C MET A 1 5.47 29.26 -24.32
N GLY A 2 5.90 28.07 -23.88
CA GLY A 2 5.18 26.83 -24.16
C GLY A 2 3.81 26.84 -23.48
N SER A 3 2.83 26.15 -24.07
CA SER A 3 1.53 25.97 -23.43
C SER A 3 1.71 25.14 -22.15
N LEU A 4 1.06 25.52 -21.05
CA LEU A 4 1.06 24.73 -19.80
C LEU A 4 0.54 23.29 -20.03
N CYS A 5 -0.23 23.08 -21.09
CA CYS A 5 -0.75 21.78 -21.51
C CYS A 5 0.33 20.82 -22.06
N GLU A 6 1.53 21.32 -22.39
CA GLU A 6 2.62 20.54 -22.97
C GLU A 6 3.74 20.24 -21.96
N ASP A 7 3.71 20.87 -20.78
CA ASP A 7 4.66 20.62 -19.69
C ASP A 7 4.25 19.39 -18.87
N VAL A 8 4.65 18.21 -19.34
CA VAL A 8 4.26 16.92 -18.73
C VAL A 8 4.71 16.82 -17.27
N GLU A 9 5.93 17.26 -16.96
CA GLU A 9 6.44 17.23 -15.58
C GLU A 9 5.63 18.18 -14.70
N GLY A 10 5.41 19.43 -15.14
CA GLY A 10 4.59 20.40 -14.41
C GLY A 10 3.17 19.90 -14.16
N LEU A 11 2.53 19.31 -15.19
CA LEU A 11 1.20 18.72 -15.08
C LEU A 11 1.17 17.55 -14.10
N LEU A 12 2.19 16.68 -14.10
CA LEU A 12 2.29 15.56 -13.17
C LEU A 12 2.43 16.05 -11.73
N ARG A 13 3.30 17.03 -11.46
CA ARG A 13 3.44 17.61 -10.11
C ARG A 13 2.17 18.29 -9.66
N LEU A 14 1.51 19.04 -10.54
CA LEU A 14 0.23 19.70 -10.26
C LEU A 14 -0.87 18.67 -9.95
N ASN A 15 -0.91 17.57 -10.71
CA ASN A 15 -1.83 16.47 -10.48
C ASN A 15 -1.63 15.90 -9.08
N GLU A 16 -0.40 15.50 -8.72
CA GLU A 16 -0.10 14.95 -7.40
C GLU A 16 -0.41 15.93 -6.27
N ALA A 17 -0.05 17.20 -6.42
CA ALA A 17 -0.33 18.24 -5.41
C ALA A 17 -1.84 18.44 -5.19
N SER A 18 -2.65 18.33 -6.23
CA SER A 18 -4.11 18.51 -6.15
C SER A 18 -4.82 17.48 -5.25
N PHE A 19 -4.21 16.32 -5.01
CA PHE A 19 -4.78 15.30 -4.12
C PHE A 19 -4.55 15.57 -2.64
N MET A 20 -3.80 16.62 -2.29
CA MET A 20 -3.66 17.11 -0.92
C MET A 20 -4.70 18.20 -0.57
N ALA A 21 -5.64 18.49 -1.48
CA ALA A 21 -6.66 19.51 -1.27
C ALA A 21 -7.55 19.21 -0.05
N ILE A 22 -7.89 20.25 0.70
CA ILE A 22 -8.89 20.21 1.77
C ILE A 22 -10.22 20.84 1.32
N GLN A 23 -11.27 20.60 2.11
CA GLN A 23 -12.60 21.11 1.79
C GLN A 23 -12.61 22.63 1.61
N GLY A 24 -13.08 23.09 0.45
CA GLY A 24 -13.20 24.51 0.10
C GLY A 24 -12.10 25.04 -0.83
N GLU A 25 -11.06 24.26 -1.13
CA GLU A 25 -9.97 24.65 -2.03
C GLU A 25 -10.31 24.43 -3.51
N LYS A 26 -11.25 25.24 -4.03
CA LYS A 26 -11.71 25.15 -5.43
C LYS A 26 -10.59 25.20 -6.46
N ILE A 27 -9.52 25.96 -6.19
CA ILE A 27 -8.37 26.07 -7.10
C ILE A 27 -7.66 24.71 -7.30
N LEU A 28 -7.63 23.86 -6.27
CA LEU A 28 -7.03 22.53 -6.39
C LEU A 28 -7.97 21.53 -7.06
N GLU A 29 -9.29 21.70 -6.91
CA GLU A 29 -10.28 20.94 -7.69
C GLU A 29 -10.14 21.24 -9.19
N GLU A 30 -10.01 22.52 -9.56
CA GLU A 30 -9.74 22.97 -10.93
C GLU A 30 -8.38 22.47 -11.42
N ALA A 31 -7.34 22.55 -10.58
CA ALA A 31 -6.02 22.05 -10.90
C ALA A 31 -6.03 20.55 -11.20
N LYS A 32 -6.75 19.74 -10.41
CA LYS A 32 -6.91 18.30 -10.63
C LYS A 32 -7.59 18.00 -11.96
N ALA A 33 -8.68 18.70 -12.27
CA ALA A 33 -9.39 18.54 -13.53
C ALA A 33 -8.48 18.89 -14.72
N PHE A 34 -7.83 20.06 -14.66
CA PHE A 34 -6.91 20.53 -15.68
C PHE A 34 -5.72 19.58 -15.88
N SER A 35 -5.01 19.21 -14.82
CA SER A 35 -3.82 18.37 -14.90
C SER A 35 -4.16 16.97 -15.43
N SER A 36 -5.21 16.34 -14.90
CA SER A 36 -5.57 14.97 -15.28
C SER A 36 -6.07 14.87 -16.72
N GLU A 37 -6.80 15.88 -17.23
CA GLU A 37 -7.24 15.94 -18.62
C GLU A 37 -6.04 16.08 -19.57
N ASN A 38 -5.14 17.02 -19.30
CA ASN A 38 -3.98 17.24 -20.17
C ASN A 38 -3.01 16.05 -20.14
N LEU A 39 -2.78 15.44 -18.97
CA LEU A 39 -1.96 14.22 -18.85
C LEU A 39 -2.52 13.06 -19.69
N LYS A 40 -3.86 12.86 -19.70
CA LYS A 40 -4.52 11.84 -20.55
C LYS A 40 -4.32 12.11 -22.04
N ASN A 41 -4.29 13.38 -22.45
CA ASN A 41 -4.12 13.76 -23.85
C ASN A 41 -2.68 13.56 -24.36
N VAL A 42 -1.69 13.67 -23.49
CA VAL A 42 -0.27 13.55 -23.87
C VAL A 42 0.31 12.16 -23.65
N ILE A 43 -0.28 11.32 -22.79
CA ILE A 43 0.29 10.01 -22.39
C ILE A 43 0.71 9.10 -23.54
N ALA A 44 -0.06 9.09 -24.64
CA ALA A 44 0.22 8.24 -25.81
C ALA A 44 1.45 8.68 -26.61
N LYS A 45 1.97 9.89 -26.35
CA LYS A 45 3.14 10.49 -27.01
C LYS A 45 4.41 10.41 -26.16
N LEU A 46 4.31 9.93 -24.92
CA LEU A 46 5.42 9.89 -23.97
C LEU A 46 6.27 8.64 -24.17
N GLU A 47 7.54 8.74 -23.76
CA GLU A 47 8.42 7.59 -23.66
C GLU A 47 7.89 6.57 -22.64
N LYS A 48 8.25 5.29 -22.81
CA LYS A 48 7.66 4.19 -22.04
C LYS A 48 7.74 4.35 -20.51
N VAL A 49 8.83 4.94 -20.00
CA VAL A 49 9.04 5.14 -18.55
C VAL A 49 8.15 6.25 -18.02
N GLU A 50 8.14 7.39 -18.72
CA GLU A 50 7.33 8.57 -18.37
C GLU A 50 5.84 8.26 -18.51
N ALA A 51 5.42 7.58 -19.58
CA ALA A 51 4.06 7.11 -19.77
C ALA A 51 3.55 6.25 -18.61
N LYS A 52 4.39 5.34 -18.10
CA LYS A 52 4.06 4.51 -16.93
C LYS A 52 3.92 5.34 -15.65
N GLN A 53 4.76 6.35 -15.46
CA GLN A 53 4.66 7.23 -14.30
C GLN A 53 3.37 8.05 -14.33
N VAL A 54 3.04 8.63 -15.49
CA VAL A 54 1.77 9.35 -15.70
C VAL A 54 0.57 8.41 -15.51
N GLN A 55 0.61 7.20 -16.08
CA GLN A 55 -0.46 6.22 -15.93
C GLN A 55 -0.73 5.91 -14.45
N ARG A 56 0.33 5.62 -13.67
CA ARG A 56 0.20 5.34 -12.24
C ARG A 56 -0.42 6.53 -11.49
N SER A 57 0.00 7.76 -11.80
CA SER A 57 -0.55 9.00 -11.21
C SER A 57 -2.03 9.18 -11.49
N LEU A 58 -2.47 8.85 -12.71
CA LEU A 58 -3.87 8.93 -13.10
C LEU A 58 -4.74 7.82 -12.47
N GLU A 59 -4.17 6.66 -12.17
CA GLU A 59 -4.87 5.54 -11.51
C GLU A 59 -5.04 5.79 -10.01
N VAL A 60 -3.96 6.08 -9.30
CA VAL A 60 -3.95 6.36 -7.85
C VAL A 60 -2.88 7.44 -7.60
N PRO A 61 -3.16 8.56 -6.94
CA PRO A 61 -2.13 9.55 -6.64
C PRO A 61 -1.08 9.02 -5.69
N LEU A 62 0.16 9.49 -5.81
CA LEU A 62 1.29 9.11 -4.96
C LEU A 62 0.95 9.22 -3.46
N TYR A 63 0.24 10.27 -3.06
CA TYR A 63 -0.16 10.50 -1.67
C TYR A 63 -1.03 9.38 -1.07
N TRP A 64 -1.72 8.57 -1.88
CA TRP A 64 -2.57 7.48 -1.40
C TRP A 64 -1.93 6.09 -1.56
N ARG A 65 -0.76 6.00 -2.18
CA ARG A 65 -0.10 4.71 -2.43
C ARG A 65 0.71 4.27 -1.21
N MET A 66 0.88 2.96 -1.06
CA MET A 66 1.77 2.41 -0.02
C MET A 66 3.23 2.75 -0.34
N GLU A 67 3.88 3.47 0.57
CA GLU A 67 5.22 4.02 0.36
C GLU A 67 6.25 2.96 -0.05
N ARG A 68 6.22 1.77 0.56
CA ARG A 68 7.19 0.71 0.21
C ARG A 68 7.02 0.15 -1.18
N ILE A 69 5.79 0.04 -1.67
CA ILE A 69 5.53 -0.39 -3.06
C ILE A 69 6.06 0.68 -4.01
N GLU A 70 5.79 1.95 -3.71
CA GLU A 70 6.24 3.06 -4.55
C GLU A 70 7.75 3.26 -4.50
N ALA A 71 8.39 3.06 -3.35
CA ALA A 71 9.84 3.07 -3.25
C ALA A 71 10.47 2.01 -4.15
N ARG A 72 9.92 0.78 -4.18
CA ARG A 72 10.41 -0.26 -5.09
C ARG A 72 10.27 0.13 -6.56
N ASN A 73 9.08 0.60 -6.92
CA ASN A 73 8.77 1.09 -8.25
C ASN A 73 9.71 2.23 -8.68
N PHE A 74 9.99 3.16 -7.77
CA PHE A 74 10.82 4.32 -8.03
C PHE A 74 12.31 3.95 -8.11
N ILE A 75 12.81 3.03 -7.27
CA ILE A 75 14.18 2.49 -7.41
C ILE A 75 14.40 1.91 -8.81
N ASP A 76 13.41 1.18 -9.34
CA ASP A 76 13.49 0.60 -10.68
C ASP A 76 13.47 1.67 -11.78
N SER A 77 12.61 2.69 -11.66
CA SER A 77 12.57 3.81 -12.61
C SER A 77 13.83 4.68 -12.54
N TYR A 78 14.32 4.98 -11.34
CA TYR A 78 15.51 5.81 -11.09
C TYR A 78 16.78 5.15 -11.63
N ALA A 79 16.82 3.81 -11.64
CA ALA A 79 17.92 3.04 -12.23
C ALA A 79 17.98 3.07 -13.77
N MET A 80 16.93 3.55 -14.45
CA MET A 80 16.87 3.57 -15.92
C MET A 80 17.49 4.82 -16.54
N ASP A 81 17.76 5.84 -15.73
CA ASP A 81 18.35 7.11 -16.19
C ASP A 81 19.76 7.23 -15.61
N ASP A 82 20.77 7.14 -16.48
CA ASP A 82 22.18 7.18 -16.13
C ASP A 82 22.63 8.56 -15.58
N SER A 83 21.82 9.60 -15.73
CA SER A 83 22.10 10.92 -15.14
C SER A 83 21.83 10.98 -13.64
N ASN A 84 21.09 9.99 -13.11
CA ASN A 84 20.75 9.91 -11.70
C ASN A 84 21.97 9.56 -10.81
N SER A 85 21.93 10.03 -9.56
CA SER A 85 22.99 9.75 -8.59
C SER A 85 23.10 8.25 -8.30
N SER A 86 24.21 7.64 -8.71
CA SER A 86 24.53 6.24 -8.44
C SER A 86 24.64 5.94 -6.94
N VAL A 87 25.14 6.89 -6.16
CA VAL A 87 25.25 6.78 -4.69
C VAL A 87 23.87 6.68 -4.04
N LEU A 88 22.90 7.51 -4.46
CA LEU A 88 21.53 7.44 -3.95
C LEU A 88 20.84 6.14 -4.37
N LEU A 89 21.07 5.67 -5.59
CA LEU A 89 20.50 4.41 -6.06
C LEU A 89 21.03 3.21 -5.26
N GLU A 90 22.34 3.17 -4.99
CA GLU A 90 22.96 2.12 -4.19
C GLU A 90 22.42 2.14 -2.76
N LEU A 91 22.37 3.32 -2.14
CA LEU A 91 21.80 3.49 -0.80
C LEU A 91 20.35 2.99 -0.73
N ALA A 92 19.49 3.39 -1.66
CA ALA A 92 18.09 2.99 -1.69
C ALA A 92 17.92 1.47 -1.86
N LYS A 93 18.74 0.82 -2.71
CA LYS A 93 18.74 -0.64 -2.88
C LYS A 93 19.15 -1.37 -1.61
N LEU A 94 20.21 -0.90 -0.94
CA LEU A 94 20.71 -1.50 0.29
C LEU A 94 19.70 -1.35 1.44
N ASP A 95 19.12 -0.15 1.62
CA ASP A 95 18.07 0.10 2.61
C ASP A 95 16.85 -0.81 2.38
N TYR A 96 16.38 -0.89 1.14
CA TYR A 96 15.24 -1.73 0.78
C TYR A 96 15.48 -3.20 1.14
N ASN A 97 16.66 -3.74 0.81
CA ASN A 97 17.03 -5.12 1.12
C ASN A 97 17.20 -5.35 2.63
N LEU A 98 17.76 -4.38 3.36
CA LEU A 98 17.89 -4.46 4.81
C LEU A 98 16.53 -4.58 5.48
N ILE A 99 15.57 -3.71 5.13
CA ILE A 99 14.22 -3.77 5.67
C ILE A 99 13.48 -5.02 5.22
N GLN A 100 13.66 -5.47 3.97
CA GLN A 100 13.11 -6.75 3.51
C GLN A 100 13.61 -7.93 4.37
N SER A 101 14.87 -7.91 4.81
CA SER A 101 15.40 -8.96 5.68
C SER A 101 14.70 -9.00 7.05
N VAL A 102 14.32 -7.85 7.60
CA VAL A 102 13.51 -7.74 8.84
C VAL A 102 12.14 -8.37 8.60
N TYR A 103 11.48 -8.05 7.49
CA TYR A 103 10.19 -8.64 7.16
C TYR A 103 10.23 -10.16 7.00
N GLN A 104 11.31 -10.69 6.42
CA GLN A 104 11.49 -12.13 6.29
C GLN A 104 11.66 -12.82 7.66
N GLN A 105 12.28 -12.16 8.63
CA GLN A 105 12.36 -12.66 10.00
C GLN A 105 11.00 -12.65 10.69
N GLU A 106 10.20 -11.60 10.50
CA GLU A 106 8.83 -11.50 11.00
C GLU A 106 7.95 -12.61 10.39
N LEU A 107 8.03 -12.82 9.08
CA LEU A 107 7.30 -13.89 8.37
C LEU A 107 7.64 -15.29 8.87
N LYS A 108 8.89 -15.56 9.25
CA LYS A 108 9.27 -16.85 9.86
C LYS A 108 8.55 -17.06 11.19
N GLN A 109 8.49 -16.03 12.03
CA GLN A 109 7.75 -16.08 13.31
C GLN A 109 6.25 -16.29 13.07
N PHE A 110 5.69 -15.64 12.05
CA PHE A 110 4.28 -15.84 11.69
C PHE A 110 3.99 -17.24 11.17
N ALA A 111 4.87 -17.83 10.35
CA ALA A 111 4.68 -19.19 9.86
C ALA A 111 4.64 -20.21 11.01
N GLU A 112 5.51 -20.04 12.02
CA GLU A 112 5.50 -20.87 13.24
C GLU A 112 4.20 -20.67 14.03
N TRP A 113 3.86 -19.42 14.34
CA TRP A 113 2.65 -19.07 15.10
C TRP A 113 1.35 -19.54 14.42
N TRP A 114 1.24 -19.36 13.10
CA TRP A 114 0.05 -19.76 12.34
C TRP A 114 -0.14 -21.27 12.31
N ARG A 115 0.97 -22.02 12.18
CA ARG A 115 0.98 -23.48 12.25
C ARG A 115 0.57 -23.98 13.64
N GLU A 116 0.99 -23.31 14.71
CA GLU A 116 0.63 -23.69 16.09
C GLU A 116 -0.86 -23.48 16.39
N LEU A 117 -1.48 -22.44 15.83
CA LEU A 117 -2.92 -22.21 15.96
C LEU A 117 -3.74 -23.31 15.29
N ASP A 118 -3.27 -23.79 14.13
CA ASP A 118 -3.90 -24.84 13.34
C ASP A 118 -5.34 -24.48 12.93
N PHE A 119 -5.57 -23.21 12.63
CA PHE A 119 -6.89 -22.70 12.23
C PHE A 119 -7.36 -23.26 10.90
N LYS A 120 -6.44 -23.59 9.99
CA LYS A 120 -6.80 -24.20 8.72
C LYS A 120 -7.59 -25.50 8.90
N GLU A 121 -7.20 -26.35 9.85
CA GLU A 121 -7.89 -27.61 10.13
C GLU A 121 -9.07 -27.41 11.10
N LYS A 122 -8.88 -26.61 12.17
CA LYS A 122 -9.90 -26.41 13.22
C LYS A 122 -11.06 -25.49 12.80
N LEU A 123 -10.79 -24.53 11.92
CA LEU A 123 -11.69 -23.46 11.50
C LEU A 123 -11.71 -23.39 9.97
N SER A 124 -11.95 -24.53 9.32
CA SER A 124 -11.91 -24.67 7.85
C SER A 124 -12.91 -23.79 7.09
N PHE A 125 -13.89 -23.21 7.78
CA PHE A 125 -14.80 -22.19 7.22
C PHE A 125 -14.11 -20.83 7.04
N SER A 126 -13.10 -20.51 7.85
CA SER A 126 -12.47 -19.20 7.87
C SER A 126 -11.39 -19.06 6.78
N ARG A 127 -11.23 -17.84 6.28
CA ARG A 127 -10.26 -17.49 5.24
C ARG A 127 -8.84 -17.50 5.80
N ASP A 128 -7.91 -18.18 5.12
CA ASP A 128 -6.48 -18.11 5.42
C ASP A 128 -5.85 -16.88 4.73
N ARG A 129 -5.61 -15.81 5.50
CA ARG A 129 -5.19 -14.48 5.00
C ARG A 129 -3.96 -13.91 5.70
N LEU A 130 -3.13 -14.75 6.33
CA LEU A 130 -1.97 -14.30 7.10
C LEU A 130 -1.05 -13.39 6.27
N MET A 131 -0.78 -13.77 5.02
CA MET A 131 0.16 -13.05 4.16
C MET A 131 -0.38 -11.68 3.72
N GLU A 132 -1.67 -11.61 3.37
CA GLU A 132 -2.34 -10.38 2.97
C GLU A 132 -2.46 -9.39 4.13
N ILE A 133 -2.80 -9.91 5.32
CA ILE A 133 -2.90 -9.11 6.55
C ILE A 133 -1.52 -8.58 6.95
N TYR A 134 -0.48 -9.41 6.87
CA TYR A 134 0.89 -8.95 7.12
C TYR A 134 1.34 -7.91 6.09
N PHE A 135 1.00 -8.10 4.81
CA PHE A 135 1.26 -7.12 3.78
C PHE A 135 0.61 -5.76 4.11
N TRP A 136 -0.65 -5.75 4.56
CA TRP A 136 -1.30 -4.52 5.03
C TRP A 136 -0.57 -3.88 6.22
N ALA A 137 -0.11 -4.68 7.19
CA ALA A 137 0.66 -4.17 8.33
C ALA A 137 1.98 -3.50 7.88
N THR A 138 2.68 -4.08 6.89
CA THR A 138 3.88 -3.44 6.31
C THR A 138 3.59 -2.15 5.56
N GLY A 139 2.39 -2.00 4.98
CA GLY A 139 1.94 -0.76 4.36
C GLY A 139 1.68 0.37 5.37
N LEU A 140 1.24 0.03 6.58
CA LEU A 140 0.92 1.00 7.64
C LEU A 140 2.15 1.43 8.46
N SER A 141 3.15 0.57 8.61
CA SER A 141 4.35 0.85 9.42
C SER A 141 5.51 0.03 8.91
N PHE A 142 6.28 0.58 7.97
CA PHE A 142 7.33 -0.17 7.26
C PHE A 142 8.71 -0.08 7.93
N GLU A 143 8.91 0.87 8.82
CA GLU A 143 10.22 1.12 9.39
C GLU A 143 10.62 0.04 10.42
N PRO A 144 11.91 -0.31 10.54
CA PRO A 144 12.35 -1.41 11.40
C PRO A 144 11.92 -1.29 12.86
N GLN A 145 11.89 -0.07 13.41
CA GLN A 145 11.51 0.19 14.80
C GLN A 145 10.06 -0.22 15.13
N TYR A 146 9.20 -0.35 14.11
CA TYR A 146 7.80 -0.72 14.27
C TYR A 146 7.55 -2.23 14.11
N ALA A 147 8.59 -3.07 14.12
CA ALA A 147 8.47 -4.53 14.03
C ALA A 147 7.44 -5.11 15.02
N LYS A 148 7.49 -4.69 16.28
CA LYS A 148 6.51 -5.13 17.30
C LYS A 148 5.08 -4.70 16.97
N CYS A 149 4.90 -3.48 16.45
CA CYS A 149 3.60 -2.97 16.04
C CYS A 149 3.04 -3.85 14.90
N ARG A 150 3.84 -4.11 13.86
CA ARG A 150 3.44 -5.02 12.76
C ARG A 150 3.05 -6.40 13.28
N ILE A 151 3.89 -7.00 14.13
CA ILE A 151 3.62 -8.32 14.72
C ILE A 151 2.29 -8.35 15.46
N CYS A 152 2.07 -7.41 16.39
CA CYS A 152 0.84 -7.35 17.17
C CYS A 152 -0.39 -7.08 16.28
N SER A 153 -0.30 -6.11 15.37
CA SER A 153 -1.39 -5.74 14.47
C SER A 153 -1.77 -6.86 13.52
N THR A 154 -0.81 -7.59 12.96
CA THR A 154 -1.09 -8.75 12.10
C THR A 154 -1.77 -9.86 12.90
N LYS A 155 -1.27 -10.22 14.09
CA LYS A 155 -1.91 -11.26 14.92
C LYS A 155 -3.33 -10.88 15.29
N TYR A 156 -3.54 -9.63 15.71
CA TYR A 156 -4.86 -9.10 16.00
C TYR A 156 -5.79 -9.18 14.78
N ALA A 157 -5.35 -8.68 13.63
CA ALA A 157 -6.15 -8.65 12.42
C ALA A 157 -6.49 -10.06 11.91
N CYS A 158 -5.57 -11.04 12.01
CA CYS A 158 -5.88 -12.42 11.70
C CYS A 158 -6.99 -12.99 12.60
N LEU A 159 -6.93 -12.74 13.92
CA LEU A 159 -7.98 -13.16 14.84
C LEU A 159 -9.30 -12.43 14.56
N ALA A 160 -9.25 -11.14 14.22
CA ALA A 160 -10.42 -10.37 13.84
C ALA A 160 -11.08 -10.93 12.56
N THR A 161 -10.30 -11.35 11.57
CA THR A 161 -10.82 -12.02 10.36
C THR A 161 -11.52 -13.35 10.68
N VAL A 162 -10.99 -14.13 11.62
CA VAL A 162 -11.68 -15.35 12.08
C VAL A 162 -13.01 -15.01 12.73
N VAL A 163 -13.04 -13.98 13.58
CA VAL A 163 -14.28 -13.52 14.20
C VAL A 163 -15.26 -13.01 13.15
N ASP A 164 -14.82 -12.20 12.20
CA ASP A 164 -15.62 -11.74 11.05
C ASP A 164 -16.26 -12.92 10.31
N ASP A 165 -15.49 -13.95 9.98
CA ASP A 165 -15.99 -15.17 9.33
C ASP A 165 -16.99 -15.94 10.21
N ILE A 166 -16.83 -15.93 11.54
CA ILE A 166 -17.81 -16.53 12.45
C ILE A 166 -19.17 -15.81 12.29
N TYR A 167 -19.20 -14.49 12.24
CA TYR A 167 -20.46 -13.73 12.14
C TYR A 167 -21.07 -13.77 10.74
N ASP A 168 -20.25 -13.75 9.69
CA ASP A 168 -20.74 -13.58 8.33
C ASP A 168 -21.18 -14.89 7.66
N ILE A 169 -20.48 -16.01 7.95
CA ILE A 169 -20.65 -17.24 7.18
C ILE A 169 -20.88 -18.51 8.00
N TYR A 170 -20.63 -18.49 9.31
CA TYR A 170 -20.64 -19.73 10.12
C TYR A 170 -21.71 -19.78 11.22
N GLY A 171 -21.76 -18.78 12.10
CA GLY A 171 -22.57 -18.81 13.32
C GLY A 171 -24.05 -18.55 13.08
N SER A 172 -24.91 -19.29 13.79
CA SER A 172 -26.33 -18.96 13.92
C SER A 172 -26.55 -17.75 14.85
N LEU A 173 -27.69 -17.07 14.74
CA LEU A 173 -27.99 -15.89 15.56
C LEU A 173 -27.85 -16.18 17.06
N GLU A 174 -28.37 -17.33 17.51
CA GLU A 174 -28.32 -17.76 18.91
C GLU A 174 -26.88 -17.99 19.40
N GLU A 175 -26.03 -18.59 18.57
CA GLU A 175 -24.60 -18.78 18.87
C GLU A 175 -23.85 -17.46 18.90
N LEU A 176 -24.13 -16.56 17.95
CA LEU A 176 -23.49 -15.25 17.85
C LEU A 176 -23.87 -14.34 19.03
N GLU A 177 -25.11 -14.40 19.53
CA GLU A 177 -25.49 -13.72 20.76
C GLU A 177 -24.70 -14.22 21.97
N CYS A 178 -24.51 -15.54 22.07
CA CYS A 178 -23.74 -16.14 23.16
C CYS A 178 -22.26 -15.76 23.07
N PHE A 179 -21.68 -15.80 21.86
CA PHE A 179 -20.30 -15.39 21.60
C PHE A 179 -20.09 -13.90 21.92
N THR A 180 -20.99 -13.02 21.46
CA THR A 180 -20.95 -11.58 21.77
C THR A 180 -20.95 -11.32 23.28
N LYS A 181 -21.87 -11.98 24.00
CA LYS A 181 -21.97 -11.87 25.46
C LYS A 181 -20.70 -12.34 26.16
N ALA A 182 -20.03 -13.37 25.63
CA ALA A 182 -18.78 -13.87 26.19
C ALA A 182 -17.60 -12.91 25.99
N VAL A 183 -17.53 -12.23 24.84
CA VAL A 183 -16.43 -11.28 24.51
C VAL A 183 -16.56 -9.96 25.27
N ILE A 184 -17.78 -9.47 25.51
CA ILE A 184 -18.03 -8.20 26.21
C ILE A 184 -17.88 -8.32 27.73
N ARG A 185 -17.94 -9.54 28.28
CA ARG A 185 -17.93 -9.80 29.72
C ARG A 185 -16.56 -9.58 30.35
#